data_AF-A0A1Y1MBB4-F1
#
_entry.id   AF-A0A1Y1MBB4-F1
#
_cell.length_a   1.000
_cell.length_b   1.000
_cell.length_c   1.000
_cell.angle_alpha   90.00
_cell.angle_beta   90.00
_cell.angle_gamma   90.00
#
_symmetry.space_group_name_H-M   'P 1'
#
loop_
_entity.id
_entity.type
_entity.pdbx_description
1 polymer ?
#
loop_
_entity_poly.entity_id
_entity_poly.type
_entity_poly.pdbx_seq_one_letter_code
_entity_poly.pdbx_strand_id
1 'polypeptide(L)'
;MVSLSRSANMNAGGATFFSESTNVEDREYLQPILESYGIFKPLNTIIPFSIHLLAIFTLEVMAIVFAAIHLNKDYQCREYFVLIYAHVGLWFLTLVVDQIARVKHYNLRMNGYLEFYKKIQMHHQLPIYIVSMWTTAILLIQTVMQHYYPDDFLERCVKGGLLSPISYICAVLSMEFLVIVVVSASYIRRVRKFNHQKPLPDVQKEEWNACSSSETFAQGEIGYRQLGDKVYDFIEKQADLIRHLKDHNARLGEKLMVVNAQLQGRSRAIPEI
;
A
#
# COMPACT_ATOMS: atom_id res chain seq x y z
N MET A 1 31.74 -61.88 52.44
CA MET A 1 30.33 -62.19 52.09
C MET A 1 29.51 -60.97 52.48
N VAL A 2 29.21 -60.06 51.55
CA VAL A 2 28.04 -60.05 50.64
C VAL A 2 26.71 -59.93 51.40
N SER A 3 26.17 -58.70 51.36
CA SER A 3 24.77 -58.29 51.11
C SER A 3 23.66 -58.62 52.12
N LEU A 4 22.87 -57.62 52.52
CA LEU A 4 21.60 -57.28 51.84
C LEU A 4 20.87 -56.07 52.47
N SER A 5 20.40 -55.22 51.55
CA SER A 5 19.38 -54.17 51.59
C SER A 5 18.14 -54.30 52.49
N ARG A 6 17.63 -53.17 53.00
CA ARG A 6 16.24 -52.62 52.83
C ARG A 6 16.10 -51.36 53.71
N SER A 7 15.89 -50.17 53.15
CA SER A 7 14.60 -49.53 52.75
C SER A 7 13.69 -49.13 53.93
N ALA A 8 13.51 -47.81 54.10
CA ALA A 8 12.28 -47.10 54.52
C ALA A 8 12.67 -45.61 54.72
N ASN A 9 12.70 -44.80 53.66
CA ASN A 9 11.60 -43.99 53.15
C ASN A 9 10.95 -43.07 54.22
N MET A 10 11.43 -41.83 54.28
CA MET A 10 10.65 -40.68 54.75
C MET A 10 10.92 -39.50 53.80
N ASN A 11 10.44 -39.59 52.57
CA ASN A 11 10.21 -38.39 51.77
C ASN A 11 8.90 -37.76 52.23
N ALA A 12 9.02 -36.56 52.79
CA ALA A 12 7.93 -35.65 53.09
C ALA A 12 7.10 -35.40 51.82
N GLY A 13 5.90 -35.98 51.78
CA GLY A 13 4.89 -35.69 50.78
C GLY A 13 4.29 -34.32 51.03
N GLY A 14 4.66 -33.36 50.20
CA GLY A 14 4.04 -32.04 50.12
C GLY A 14 3.55 -31.78 48.70
N ALA A 15 2.22 -31.83 48.54
CA ALA A 15 1.40 -31.17 47.51
C ALA A 15 1.83 -31.28 46.03
N THR A 16 1.24 -32.25 45.33
CA THR A 16 0.83 -32.12 43.92
C THR A 16 -0.58 -32.73 43.81
N PHE A 17 -1.39 -32.29 42.83
CA PHE A 17 -2.84 -32.54 42.61
C PHE A 17 -3.75 -31.61 43.41
N PHE A 18 -4.38 -30.54 42.89
CA PHE A 18 -4.87 -30.24 41.55
C PHE A 18 -4.78 -28.73 41.27
N SER A 19 -3.99 -28.35 40.27
CA SER A 19 -4.03 -27.00 39.67
C SER A 19 -3.72 -27.12 38.17
N GLU A 20 -4.53 -27.93 37.48
CA GLU A 20 -4.33 -28.19 36.04
C GLU A 20 -5.67 -28.50 35.35
N SER A 21 -6.71 -27.69 35.62
CA SER A 21 -7.97 -27.81 34.89
C SER A 21 -8.56 -26.47 34.41
N THR A 22 -8.05 -25.32 34.86
CA THR A 22 -8.59 -23.99 34.50
C THR A 22 -7.86 -23.27 33.36
N ASN A 23 -7.03 -23.96 32.57
CA ASN A 23 -6.23 -23.30 31.52
C ASN A 23 -6.11 -24.07 30.20
N VAL A 24 -6.73 -25.25 30.09
CA VAL A 24 -6.66 -26.07 28.87
C VAL A 24 -7.83 -25.74 27.94
N GLU A 25 -9.04 -25.58 28.48
CA GLU A 25 -10.22 -25.23 27.69
C GLU A 25 -10.13 -23.79 27.13
N ASP A 26 -9.70 -22.81 27.93
CA ASP A 26 -9.47 -21.44 27.43
C ASP A 26 -8.38 -21.38 26.36
N ARG A 27 -7.35 -22.24 26.45
CA ARG A 27 -6.33 -22.37 25.40
C ARG A 27 -6.93 -22.92 24.11
N GLU A 28 -7.79 -23.94 24.18
CA GLU A 28 -8.47 -24.48 23.00
C GLU A 28 -9.39 -23.46 22.31
N TYR A 29 -10.02 -22.55 23.07
CA TYR A 29 -10.81 -21.45 22.49
C TYR A 29 -9.94 -20.31 21.94
N LEU A 30 -8.76 -20.05 22.51
CA LEU A 30 -7.81 -19.07 21.97
C LEU A 30 -7.01 -19.60 20.77
N GLN A 31 -6.83 -20.92 20.66
CA GLN A 31 -6.08 -21.56 19.60
C GLN A 31 -6.59 -21.27 18.17
N PRO A 32 -7.90 -21.25 17.88
CA PRO A 32 -8.40 -20.85 16.56
C PRO A 32 -8.23 -19.36 16.29
N ILE A 33 -8.20 -18.51 17.33
CA ILE A 33 -7.85 -17.09 17.19
C ILE A 33 -6.35 -16.96 16.90
N LEU A 34 -5.53 -17.84 17.50
CA LEU A 34 -4.07 -17.96 17.32
C LEU A 34 -3.64 -18.59 15.98
N GLU A 35 -4.44 -19.49 15.43
CA GLU A 35 -4.25 -20.08 14.09
C GLU A 35 -4.90 -19.24 12.98
N SER A 36 -5.88 -18.39 13.32
CA SER A 36 -6.35 -17.31 12.45
C SER A 36 -5.33 -16.17 12.30
N TYR A 37 -4.09 -16.36 12.78
CA TYR A 37 -2.99 -15.42 12.55
C TYR A 37 -2.66 -15.45 11.06
N GLY A 38 -3.01 -14.35 10.39
CA GLY A 38 -3.07 -14.25 8.95
C GLY A 38 -1.79 -14.74 8.27
N ILE A 39 -1.93 -15.83 7.51
CA ILE A 39 -0.93 -16.27 6.53
C ILE A 39 -0.53 -15.04 5.70
N PHE A 40 0.77 -14.69 5.73
CA PHE A 40 1.31 -13.55 4.99
C PHE A 40 0.87 -13.62 3.53
N LYS A 41 0.06 -12.64 3.10
CA LYS A 41 -0.37 -12.53 1.69
C LYS A 41 0.65 -11.68 0.93
N PRO A 42 1.43 -12.27 0.00
CA PRO A 42 2.42 -11.50 -0.75
C PRO A 42 1.73 -10.44 -1.63
N LEU A 43 2.36 -9.27 -1.73
CA LEU A 43 1.87 -8.22 -2.61
C LEU A 43 2.29 -8.53 -4.05
N ASN A 44 1.40 -9.18 -4.80
CA ASN A 44 1.60 -9.54 -6.20
C ASN A 44 1.34 -8.36 -7.17
N THR A 45 1.87 -7.17 -6.89
CA THR A 45 1.86 -6.02 -7.80
C THR A 45 3.09 -5.97 -8.70
N ILE A 46 4.05 -6.88 -8.54
CA ILE A 46 5.26 -6.91 -9.37
C ILE A 46 4.91 -7.22 -10.83
N ILE A 47 4.06 -8.23 -11.07
CA ILE A 47 3.64 -8.66 -12.41
C ILE A 47 3.03 -7.51 -13.24
N PRO A 48 2.01 -6.76 -12.78
CA PRO A 48 1.43 -5.69 -13.60
C PRO A 48 2.43 -4.55 -13.87
N PHE A 49 3.29 -4.20 -12.92
CA PHE A 49 4.36 -3.21 -13.14
C PHE A 49 5.45 -3.72 -14.10
N SER A 50 5.74 -5.02 -14.11
CA SER A 50 6.66 -5.63 -15.07
C SER A 50 6.08 -5.63 -16.49
N ILE A 51 4.78 -5.92 -16.65
CA ILE A 51 4.09 -5.83 -17.94
C ILE A 51 4.09 -4.38 -18.44
N HIS A 52 3.83 -3.42 -17.54
CA HIS A 52 3.90 -1.99 -17.87
C HIS A 52 5.28 -1.58 -18.37
N LEU A 53 6.34 -1.94 -17.65
CA LEU A 53 7.72 -1.66 -18.07
C LEU A 53 8.06 -2.29 -19.43
N LEU A 54 7.60 -3.50 -19.69
CA LEU A 54 7.80 -4.16 -20.97
C LEU A 54 7.07 -3.42 -22.09
N ALA A 55 5.84 -2.98 -21.87
CA ALA A 55 5.08 -2.19 -22.85
C ALA A 55 5.76 -0.86 -23.19
N ILE A 56 6.27 -0.13 -22.19
CA ILE A 56 7.00 1.12 -22.43
C ILE A 56 8.31 0.83 -23.18
N PHE A 57 9.05 -0.21 -22.79
CA PHE A 57 10.26 -0.61 -23.49
C PHE A 57 10.00 -0.96 -24.95
N THR A 58 8.91 -1.69 -25.25
CA THR A 58 8.54 -1.98 -26.64
C THR A 58 8.20 -0.71 -27.42
N LEU A 59 7.51 0.26 -26.81
CA LEU A 59 7.20 1.54 -27.46
C LEU A 59 8.49 2.33 -27.76
N GLU A 60 9.43 2.35 -26.83
CA GLU A 60 10.72 3.03 -26.98
C GLU A 60 11.55 2.41 -28.12
N VAL A 61 11.64 1.07 -28.18
CA VAL A 61 12.32 0.38 -29.28
C VAL A 61 11.66 0.71 -30.61
N MET A 62 10.33 0.74 -30.68
CA MET A 62 9.60 1.13 -31.90
C MET A 62 9.89 2.57 -32.30
N ALA A 63 9.96 3.51 -31.35
CA ALA A 63 10.30 4.91 -31.60
C ALA A 63 11.72 5.07 -32.16
N ILE A 64 12.70 4.38 -31.58
CA ILE A 64 14.10 4.40 -32.05
C ILE A 64 14.22 3.78 -33.44
N VAL A 65 13.55 2.64 -33.68
CA VAL A 65 13.55 1.98 -34.99
C VAL A 65 12.96 2.90 -36.06
N PHE A 66 11.82 3.54 -35.79
CA PHE A 66 11.23 4.50 -36.72
C PHE A 66 12.12 5.73 -36.93
N ALA A 67 12.77 6.26 -35.88
CA ALA A 67 13.71 7.36 -36.03
C ALA A 67 14.95 6.97 -36.86
N ALA A 68 15.47 5.76 -36.70
CA ALA A 68 16.63 5.25 -37.45
C ALA A 68 16.29 4.97 -38.92
N ILE A 69 15.12 4.40 -39.19
CA ILE A 69 14.64 4.12 -40.54
C ILE A 69 14.30 5.41 -41.30
N HIS A 70 13.71 6.42 -40.63
CA HIS A 70 13.35 7.71 -41.24
C HIS A 70 14.56 8.51 -41.74
N LEU A 71 15.77 8.23 -41.23
CA LEU A 71 17.00 8.82 -41.75
C LEU A 71 17.28 8.41 -43.22
N ASN A 72 16.74 7.27 -43.65
CA ASN A 72 16.77 6.77 -45.03
C ASN A 72 15.52 7.23 -45.82
N LYS A 73 15.38 8.55 -45.94
CA LYS A 73 14.69 9.39 -46.96
C LYS A 73 13.32 9.03 -47.59
N ASP A 74 12.74 7.84 -47.42
CA ASP A 74 11.56 7.40 -48.19
C ASP A 74 10.29 7.08 -47.37
N TYR A 75 10.20 7.52 -46.11
CA TYR A 75 9.07 7.20 -45.24
C TYR A 75 8.07 8.37 -45.10
N GLN A 76 6.77 8.04 -45.26
CA GLN A 76 5.62 8.96 -45.19
C GLN A 76 5.35 9.34 -43.74
N CYS A 77 4.80 10.51 -43.40
CA CYS A 77 4.49 10.93 -42.01
C CYS A 77 3.56 10.02 -41.16
N ARG A 78 3.25 8.81 -41.61
CA ARG A 78 2.39 7.82 -40.98
C ARG A 78 2.97 7.26 -39.69
N GLU A 79 4.28 7.05 -39.57
CA GLU A 79 4.90 6.47 -38.37
C GLU A 79 4.77 7.41 -37.16
N TYR A 80 4.82 8.72 -37.40
CA TYR A 80 4.55 9.74 -36.38
C TYR A 80 3.18 9.55 -35.72
N PHE A 81 2.12 9.39 -36.52
CA PHE A 81 0.77 9.18 -35.99
C PHE A 81 0.64 7.81 -35.29
N VAL A 82 1.31 6.77 -35.81
CA VAL A 82 1.34 5.45 -35.18
C VAL A 82 1.97 5.51 -33.79
N LEU A 83 3.06 6.26 -33.61
CA LEU A 83 3.69 6.46 -32.30
C LEU A 83 2.76 7.17 -31.32
N ILE A 84 2.03 8.20 -31.76
CA ILE A 84 1.06 8.90 -30.92
C ILE A 84 -0.08 7.97 -30.50
N TYR A 85 -0.65 7.21 -31.44
CA TYR A 85 -1.73 6.26 -31.11
C TYR A 85 -1.26 5.16 -30.16
N ALA A 86 -0.04 4.66 -30.37
CA ALA A 86 0.55 3.67 -29.47
C ALA A 86 0.82 4.26 -28.08
N HIS A 87 1.23 5.52 -27.98
CA HIS A 87 1.41 6.24 -26.71
C HIS A 87 0.08 6.44 -25.95
N VAL A 88 -0.99 6.80 -26.65
CA VAL A 88 -2.34 6.86 -26.07
C VAL A 88 -2.78 5.48 -25.57
N GLY A 89 -2.49 4.41 -26.33
CA GLY A 89 -2.72 3.03 -25.88
C GLY A 89 -1.94 2.68 -24.61
N LEU A 90 -0.69 3.13 -24.50
CA LEU A 90 0.14 2.98 -23.31
C LEU A 90 -0.43 3.76 -22.11
N TRP A 91 -0.99 4.95 -22.33
CA TRP A 91 -1.69 5.71 -21.29
C TRP A 91 -2.87 4.92 -20.72
N PHE A 92 -3.69 4.30 -21.57
CA PHE A 92 -4.78 3.41 -21.13
C PHE A 92 -4.26 2.19 -20.35
N LEU A 93 -3.17 1.55 -20.82
CA LEU A 93 -2.55 0.45 -20.09
C LEU A 93 -2.06 0.90 -18.69
N THR A 94 -1.48 2.10 -18.60
CA THR A 94 -1.01 2.70 -17.35
C THR A 94 -2.17 2.91 -16.37
N LEU A 95 -3.33 3.36 -16.85
CA LEU A 95 -4.55 3.48 -16.05
C LEU A 95 -5.00 2.12 -15.50
N VAL A 96 -5.01 1.08 -16.32
CA VAL A 96 -5.41 -0.27 -15.87
C VAL A 96 -4.47 -0.78 -14.79
N VAL A 97 -3.16 -0.61 -14.97
CA VAL A 97 -2.15 -1.01 -13.98
C VAL A 97 -2.33 -0.27 -12.66
N ASP A 98 -2.60 1.03 -12.72
CA ASP A 98 -2.85 1.88 -11.55
C ASP A 98 -4.15 1.50 -10.82
N GLN A 99 -5.23 1.14 -11.54
CA GLN A 99 -6.44 0.58 -10.91
C GLN A 99 -6.16 -0.75 -10.20
N ILE A 100 -5.45 -1.68 -10.85
CA ILE A 100 -5.07 -2.95 -10.25
C ILE A 100 -4.21 -2.72 -9.00
N ALA A 101 -3.27 -1.77 -9.06
CA ALA A 101 -2.45 -1.38 -7.93
C ALA A 101 -3.29 -0.85 -6.77
N ARG A 102 -4.24 0.06 -7.04
CA ARG A 102 -5.18 0.58 -6.03
C ARG A 102 -5.95 -0.53 -5.33
N VAL A 103 -6.54 -1.46 -6.08
CA VAL A 103 -7.34 -2.56 -5.51
C VAL A 103 -6.46 -3.46 -4.64
N LYS A 104 -5.25 -3.81 -5.10
CA LYS A 104 -4.31 -4.63 -4.33
C LYS A 104 -3.80 -3.94 -3.07
N HIS A 105 -3.49 -2.64 -3.14
CA HIS A 105 -3.08 -1.85 -1.98
C HIS A 105 -4.23 -1.62 -1.00
N TYR A 106 -5.48 -1.49 -1.47
CA TYR A 106 -6.66 -1.42 -0.61
C TYR A 106 -6.87 -2.74 0.15
N ASN A 107 -6.71 -3.89 -0.52
CA ASN A 107 -6.75 -5.19 0.15
C ASN A 107 -5.64 -5.31 1.21
N LEU A 108 -4.44 -4.84 0.89
CA LEU A 108 -3.32 -4.82 1.83
C LEU A 108 -3.61 -3.96 3.08
N ARG A 109 -4.27 -2.82 2.90
CA ARG A 109 -4.74 -1.97 4.01
C ARG A 109 -5.72 -2.72 4.91
N MET A 110 -6.66 -3.47 4.32
CA MET A 110 -7.64 -4.25 5.08
C MET A 110 -7.00 -5.40 5.88
N ASN A 111 -5.83 -5.89 5.44
CA ASN A 111 -5.07 -6.93 6.13
C ASN A 111 -4.15 -6.38 7.25
N GLY A 112 -4.25 -5.09 7.61
CA GLY A 112 -3.53 -4.51 8.75
C GLY A 112 -2.13 -3.96 8.47
N TYR A 113 -1.77 -3.69 7.21
CA TYR A 113 -0.47 -3.11 6.81
C TYR A 113 -0.59 -1.60 6.47
N LEU A 114 -1.04 -0.79 7.43
CA LEU A 114 -1.31 0.64 7.25
C LEU A 114 -0.04 1.49 7.12
N GLU A 115 1.02 1.22 7.88
CA GLU A 115 2.29 1.96 7.84
C GLU A 115 2.95 1.82 6.46
N PHE A 116 3.00 0.58 5.96
CA PHE A 116 3.54 0.29 4.64
C PHE A 116 2.68 0.95 3.54
N TYR A 117 1.35 0.87 3.67
CA TYR A 117 0.41 1.53 2.75
C TYR A 117 0.68 3.04 2.67
N LYS A 118 0.76 3.75 3.81
CA LYS A 118 1.04 5.20 3.84
C LYS A 118 2.36 5.56 3.14
N LYS A 119 3.40 4.75 3.30
CA LYS A 119 4.73 4.99 2.70
C LYS A 119 4.76 4.71 1.19
N ILE A 120 3.95 3.77 0.70
CA ILE A 120 3.96 3.31 -0.69
C ILE A 120 2.87 3.99 -1.56
N GLN A 121 1.85 4.58 -0.93
CA GLN A 121 0.69 5.19 -1.58
C GLN A 121 1.09 6.22 -2.63
N MET A 122 2.02 7.13 -2.30
CA MET A 122 2.48 8.11 -3.29
C MET A 122 3.24 7.44 -4.44
N HIS A 123 4.09 6.45 -4.15
CA HIS A 123 4.95 5.84 -5.16
C HIS A 123 4.17 5.04 -6.22
N HIS A 124 3.05 4.40 -5.86
CA HIS A 124 2.27 3.64 -6.84
C HIS A 124 1.49 4.55 -7.80
N GLN A 125 1.20 5.80 -7.41
CA GLN A 125 0.43 6.75 -8.23
C GLN A 125 1.32 7.57 -9.18
N LEU A 126 2.63 7.65 -8.91
CA LEU A 126 3.55 8.42 -9.74
C LEU A 126 3.50 8.07 -11.24
N PRO A 127 3.46 6.78 -11.66
CA PRO A 127 3.48 6.45 -13.08
C PRO A 127 2.31 7.04 -13.86
N ILE A 128 1.08 7.02 -13.31
CA ILE A 128 -0.08 7.56 -14.03
C ILE A 128 -0.03 9.08 -14.14
N TYR A 129 0.45 9.77 -13.10
CA TYR A 129 0.62 11.23 -13.15
C TYR A 129 1.70 11.63 -14.16
N ILE A 130 2.82 10.90 -14.20
CA ILE A 130 3.92 11.15 -15.14
C ILE A 130 3.43 10.97 -16.58
N VAL A 131 2.85 9.82 -16.93
CA VAL A 131 2.39 9.53 -18.30
C VAL A 131 1.28 10.50 -18.73
N SER A 132 0.38 10.90 -17.82
CA SER A 132 -0.68 11.86 -18.14
C SER A 132 -0.11 13.26 -18.40
N MET A 133 0.81 13.74 -17.56
CA MET A 133 1.50 15.01 -17.78
C MET A 133 2.26 14.98 -19.11
N TRP A 134 2.92 13.86 -19.42
CA TRP A 134 3.65 13.69 -20.66
C TRP A 134 2.75 13.71 -21.89
N THR A 135 1.60 13.03 -21.82
CA THR A 135 0.56 13.04 -22.86
C THR A 135 0.09 14.47 -23.12
N THR A 136 -0.16 15.25 -22.07
CA THR A 136 -0.57 16.66 -22.23
C THR A 136 0.53 17.53 -22.84
N ALA A 137 1.80 17.29 -22.49
CA ALA A 137 2.93 17.99 -23.09
C ALA A 137 3.04 17.70 -24.59
N ILE A 138 2.98 16.41 -24.98
CA ILE A 138 3.01 16.00 -26.40
C ILE A 138 1.88 16.66 -27.18
N LEU A 139 0.65 16.64 -26.64
CA LEU A 139 -0.51 17.29 -27.28
C LEU A 139 -0.31 18.80 -27.41
N LEU A 140 0.20 19.47 -26.37
CA LEU A 140 0.51 20.90 -26.43
C LEU A 140 1.51 21.19 -27.56
N ILE A 141 2.62 20.45 -27.61
CA ILE A 141 3.64 20.66 -28.63
C ILE A 141 3.07 20.41 -30.04
N GLN A 142 2.26 19.38 -30.20
CA GLN A 142 1.58 19.10 -31.46
C GLN A 142 0.64 20.23 -31.88
N THR A 143 -0.19 20.76 -30.95
CA THR A 143 -1.09 21.88 -31.26
C THR A 143 -0.34 23.16 -31.62
N VAL A 144 0.78 23.45 -30.93
CA VAL A 144 1.65 24.57 -31.26
C VAL A 144 2.26 24.39 -32.65
N MET A 145 2.81 23.21 -32.96
CA MET A 145 3.35 22.93 -34.29
C MET A 145 2.31 23.09 -35.39
N GLN A 146 1.09 22.60 -35.18
CA GLN A 146 -0.01 22.72 -36.14
C GLN A 146 -0.44 24.18 -36.36
N HIS A 147 -0.42 25.01 -35.31
CA HIS A 147 -0.81 26.42 -35.40
C HIS A 147 0.22 27.27 -36.16
N TYR A 148 1.52 27.04 -35.92
CA TYR A 148 2.59 27.81 -36.56
C TYR A 148 2.94 27.33 -37.97
N TYR A 149 2.67 26.06 -38.31
CA TYR A 149 3.04 25.46 -39.60
C TYR A 149 1.88 24.66 -40.23
N PRO A 150 0.76 25.31 -40.59
CA PRO A 150 -0.42 24.62 -41.11
C PRO A 150 -0.20 23.90 -42.47
N ASP A 151 0.58 24.49 -43.38
CA ASP A 151 0.81 23.94 -44.74
C ASP A 151 2.18 23.26 -44.91
N ASP A 152 3.18 23.64 -44.11
CA ASP A 152 4.57 23.14 -44.22
C ASP A 152 4.83 21.87 -43.39
N PHE A 153 3.88 21.39 -42.59
CA PHE A 153 4.09 20.24 -41.71
C PHE A 153 4.49 18.98 -42.49
N LEU A 154 3.79 18.72 -43.60
CA LEU A 154 4.08 17.59 -44.49
C LEU A 154 5.44 17.75 -45.18
N GLU A 155 5.78 18.97 -45.61
CA GLU A 155 7.03 19.25 -46.32
C GLU A 155 8.26 19.19 -45.41
N ARG A 156 8.14 19.64 -44.15
CA ARG A 156 9.19 19.53 -43.12
C ARG A 156 9.35 18.11 -42.59
N CYS A 157 8.28 17.33 -42.56
CA CYS A 157 8.34 15.90 -42.25
C CYS A 157 9.11 15.11 -43.32
N VAL A 158 8.91 15.46 -44.61
CA VAL A 158 9.56 14.82 -45.76
C VAL A 158 11.00 15.28 -45.98
N LYS A 159 11.36 16.53 -45.66
CA LYS A 159 12.73 17.06 -45.84
C LYS A 159 13.79 16.47 -44.90
N GLY A 160 13.45 15.48 -44.06
CA GLY A 160 14.38 14.51 -43.46
C GLY A 160 15.69 15.10 -42.92
N GLY A 161 15.63 15.71 -41.73
CA GLY A 161 16.81 16.23 -41.03
C GLY A 161 16.75 15.98 -39.52
N LEU A 162 17.79 16.37 -38.78
CA LEU A 162 17.89 16.27 -37.32
C LEU A 162 16.73 16.98 -36.58
N LEU A 163 16.10 17.97 -37.21
CA LEU A 163 14.93 18.71 -36.71
C LEU A 163 13.57 18.14 -37.18
N SER A 164 13.54 16.87 -37.59
CA SER A 164 12.29 16.21 -38.01
C SER A 164 11.30 16.06 -36.84
N PRO A 165 9.98 16.19 -37.05
CA PRO A 165 8.97 15.94 -36.00
C PRO A 165 9.10 14.57 -35.31
N ILE A 166 9.60 13.56 -36.02
CA ILE A 166 9.82 12.21 -35.49
C ILE A 166 10.98 12.16 -34.50
N SER A 167 12.10 12.85 -34.77
CA SER A 167 13.23 12.89 -33.84
C SER A 167 12.86 13.62 -32.55
N TYR A 168 12.01 14.63 -32.64
CA TYR A 168 11.47 15.33 -31.49
C TYR A 168 10.59 14.43 -30.62
N ILE A 169 9.59 13.74 -31.21
CA ILE A 169 8.77 12.78 -30.46
C ILE A 169 9.63 11.67 -29.87
N CYS A 170 10.59 11.13 -30.63
CA CYS A 170 11.50 10.11 -30.11
C CYS A 170 12.26 10.62 -28.88
N ALA A 171 12.85 11.82 -28.92
CA ALA A 171 13.57 12.39 -27.78
C ALA A 171 12.66 12.59 -26.55
N VAL A 172 11.43 13.05 -26.77
CA VAL A 172 10.42 13.24 -25.72
C VAL A 172 10.00 11.89 -25.12
N LEU A 173 9.77 10.85 -25.94
CA LEU A 173 9.45 9.50 -25.48
C LEU A 173 10.63 8.85 -24.72
N SER A 174 11.86 9.02 -25.21
CA SER A 174 13.06 8.52 -24.53
C SER A 174 13.22 9.15 -23.14
N MET A 175 12.94 10.45 -23.01
CA MET A 175 13.00 11.14 -21.73
C MET A 175 11.92 10.61 -20.75
N GLU A 176 10.71 10.37 -21.22
CA GLU A 176 9.66 9.73 -20.41
C GLU A 176 10.06 8.32 -19.97
N PHE A 177 10.57 7.51 -20.89
CA PHE A 177 11.01 6.15 -20.61
C PHE A 177 12.02 6.13 -19.44
N LEU A 178 13.04 6.99 -19.48
CA LEU A 178 14.04 7.08 -18.42
C LEU A 178 13.42 7.40 -17.05
N VAL A 179 12.53 8.40 -17.01
CA VAL A 179 11.87 8.80 -15.76
C VAL A 179 10.99 7.66 -15.21
N ILE A 180 10.19 7.02 -16.05
CA ILE A 180 9.30 5.93 -15.62
C ILE A 180 10.09 4.70 -15.17
N VAL A 181 11.20 4.36 -15.85
CA VAL A 181 12.06 3.24 -15.46
C VAL A 181 12.63 3.47 -14.06
N VAL A 182 13.13 4.67 -13.77
CA VAL A 182 13.67 5.01 -12.44
C VAL A 182 12.60 4.89 -11.36
N VAL A 183 11.43 5.49 -11.58
CA VAL A 183 10.31 5.47 -10.62
C VAL A 183 9.82 4.03 -10.40
N SER A 184 9.60 3.27 -11.47
CA SER A 184 9.10 1.90 -11.42
C SER A 184 10.13 0.95 -10.78
N ALA A 185 11.42 1.09 -11.09
CA ALA A 185 12.47 0.31 -10.47
C ALA A 185 12.56 0.58 -8.95
N SER A 186 12.40 1.84 -8.54
CA SER A 186 12.37 2.21 -7.11
C SER A 186 11.18 1.58 -6.38
N TYR A 187 10.00 1.55 -7.02
CA TYR A 187 8.80 0.91 -6.50
C TYR A 187 9.00 -0.62 -6.39
N ILE A 188 9.48 -1.27 -7.46
CA ILE A 188 9.73 -2.71 -7.47
C ILE A 188 10.74 -3.11 -6.38
N ARG A 189 11.81 -2.34 -6.17
CA ARG A 189 12.75 -2.59 -5.07
C ARG A 189 12.07 -2.55 -3.70
N ARG A 190 11.20 -1.58 -3.46
CA ARG A 190 10.47 -1.45 -2.19
C ARG A 190 9.50 -2.62 -1.99
N VAL A 191 8.76 -3.02 -3.03
CA VAL A 191 7.85 -4.18 -2.96
C VAL A 191 8.60 -5.50 -2.79
N ARG A 192 9.74 -5.68 -3.48
CA ARG A 192 10.60 -6.86 -3.27
C ARG A 192 11.14 -6.94 -1.85
N LYS A 193 11.59 -5.82 -1.29
CA LYS A 193 12.04 -5.75 0.10
C LYS A 193 10.92 -6.13 1.06
N PHE A 194 9.71 -5.62 0.84
CA PHE A 194 8.53 -5.98 1.63
C PHE A 194 8.18 -7.47 1.53
N ASN A 195 8.12 -8.02 0.31
CA ASN A 195 7.81 -9.45 0.09
C ASN A 195 8.88 -10.38 0.67
N HIS A 196 10.16 -9.96 0.67
CA HIS A 196 11.24 -10.72 1.28
C HIS A 196 11.21 -10.65 2.81
N GLN A 197 10.89 -9.48 3.37
CA GLN A 197 10.85 -9.28 4.82
C GLN A 197 9.65 -9.97 5.48
N LYS A 198 8.62 -10.35 4.71
CA LYS A 198 7.38 -10.96 5.19
C LYS A 198 6.92 -10.34 6.52
N PRO A 199 6.75 -9.00 6.58
CA PRO A 199 6.47 -8.34 7.84
C PRO A 199 5.14 -8.86 8.41
N LEU A 200 5.10 -8.97 9.74
CA LEU A 200 3.86 -9.20 10.45
C LEU A 200 2.95 -7.96 10.30
N PRO A 201 1.62 -8.12 10.33
CA PRO A 201 0.65 -7.02 10.42
C PRO A 201 1.06 -5.97 11.46
N ASP A 202 0.77 -4.69 11.21
CA ASP A 202 1.32 -3.58 12.02
C ASP A 202 0.87 -3.65 13.49
N VAL A 203 -0.36 -4.12 13.75
CA VAL A 203 -0.88 -4.38 15.11
C VAL A 203 0.02 -5.38 15.87
N GLN A 204 0.47 -6.43 15.19
CA GLN A 204 1.34 -7.44 15.79
C GLN A 204 2.78 -6.93 15.98
N LYS A 205 3.24 -6.01 15.12
CA LYS A 205 4.56 -5.39 15.24
C LYS A 205 4.60 -4.42 16.42
N GLU A 206 3.55 -3.64 16.65
CA GLU A 206 3.44 -2.78 17.84
C GLU A 206 3.41 -3.64 19.12
N GLU A 207 2.62 -4.72 19.13
CA GLU A 207 2.56 -5.66 20.26
C GLU A 207 3.91 -6.37 20.52
N TRP A 208 4.59 -6.84 19.46
CA TRP A 208 5.91 -7.46 19.57
C TRP A 208 6.98 -6.47 20.05
N ASN A 209 6.99 -5.25 19.50
CA ASN A 209 7.94 -4.23 19.91
C ASN A 209 7.74 -3.84 21.39
N ALA A 210 6.49 -3.70 21.83
CA ALA A 210 6.14 -3.47 23.23
C ALA A 210 6.54 -4.64 24.15
N CYS A 211 6.56 -5.87 23.64
CA CYS A 211 7.06 -7.03 24.38
C CYS A 211 8.59 -7.16 24.38
N SER A 212 9.27 -6.65 23.34
CA SER A 212 10.72 -6.81 23.13
C SER A 212 11.57 -5.67 23.71
N SER A 213 10.96 -4.53 24.04
CA SER A 213 11.60 -3.45 24.78
C SER A 213 11.82 -3.85 26.24
N SER A 214 12.90 -4.61 26.46
CA SER A 214 13.37 -5.05 27.76
C SER A 214 13.68 -3.89 28.73
N GLU A 215 13.86 -2.67 28.24
CA GLU A 215 14.15 -1.49 29.08
C GLU A 215 12.96 -1.01 29.92
N THR A 216 11.72 -1.30 29.52
CA THR A 216 10.53 -1.11 30.38
C THR A 216 10.21 -2.37 31.21
N PHE A 217 10.72 -3.53 30.78
CA PHE A 217 10.54 -4.82 31.46
C PHE A 217 11.55 -5.05 32.60
N ALA A 218 12.72 -4.41 32.55
CA ALA A 218 13.82 -4.67 33.48
C ALA A 218 13.72 -3.92 34.82
N GLN A 219 12.76 -3.00 34.99
CA GLN A 219 12.66 -2.18 36.21
C GLN A 219 11.54 -2.58 37.18
N GLY A 220 10.78 -3.64 36.89
CA GLY A 220 9.69 -4.09 37.75
C GLY A 220 9.49 -5.60 37.72
N GLU A 221 10.16 -6.27 38.66
CA GLU A 221 9.82 -7.60 39.19
C GLU A 221 10.04 -8.82 38.27
N ILE A 222 11.09 -9.57 38.63
CA ILE A 222 11.35 -10.94 38.19
C ILE A 222 10.26 -11.84 38.77
N GLY A 223 9.21 -12.07 38.00
CA GLY A 223 8.17 -13.07 38.26
C GLY A 223 7.67 -13.62 36.93
N TYR A 224 7.48 -14.94 36.85
CA TYR A 224 6.86 -15.59 35.69
C TYR A 224 5.44 -15.01 35.48
N ARG A 225 5.31 -13.97 34.66
CA ARG A 225 4.02 -13.40 34.28
C ARG A 225 3.36 -14.31 33.25
N GLN A 226 2.45 -15.14 33.74
CA GLN A 226 1.63 -16.08 32.99
C GLN A 226 0.77 -15.32 31.96
N LEU A 227 0.64 -15.87 30.76
CA LEU A 227 -0.03 -15.29 29.56
C LEU A 227 -1.44 -14.71 29.84
N GLY A 228 -2.12 -15.16 30.90
CA GLY A 228 -3.43 -14.66 31.32
C GLY A 228 -3.43 -13.22 31.84
N ASP A 229 -2.33 -12.75 32.45
CA ASP A 229 -2.27 -11.41 33.03
C ASP A 229 -2.31 -10.29 31.98
N LYS A 230 -1.80 -10.56 30.76
CA LYS A 230 -1.96 -9.67 29.60
C LYS A 230 -3.39 -9.60 29.09
N VAL A 231 -4.17 -10.68 29.23
CA VAL A 231 -5.58 -10.70 28.84
C VAL A 231 -6.39 -9.86 29.82
N TYR A 232 -6.09 -9.93 31.11
CA TYR A 232 -6.72 -9.05 32.11
C TYR A 232 -6.39 -7.58 31.87
N ASP A 233 -5.13 -7.23 31.61
CA ASP A 233 -4.73 -5.85 31.31
C ASP A 233 -5.35 -5.31 29.99
N PHE A 234 -5.54 -6.19 29.00
CA PHE A 234 -6.26 -5.84 27.77
C PHE A 234 -7.77 -5.67 28.01
N ILE A 235 -8.39 -6.56 28.79
CA ILE A 235 -9.80 -6.45 29.17
C ILE A 235 -10.04 -5.17 29.97
N GLU A 236 -9.12 -4.81 30.86
CA GLU A 236 -9.17 -3.56 31.64
C GLU A 236 -9.10 -2.34 30.73
N LYS A 237 -8.14 -2.29 29.80
CA LYS A 237 -8.03 -1.20 28.81
C LYS A 237 -9.24 -1.11 27.88
N GLN A 238 -9.82 -2.24 27.48
CA GLN A 238 -11.05 -2.26 26.68
C GLN A 238 -12.26 -1.79 27.50
N ALA A 239 -12.35 -2.17 28.77
CA ALA A 239 -13.40 -1.72 29.67
C ALA A 239 -13.33 -0.19 29.88
N ASP A 240 -12.13 0.36 30.02
CA ASP A 240 -11.92 1.80 30.13
C ASP A 240 -12.29 2.55 28.85
N LEU A 241 -11.95 2.00 27.68
CA LEU A 241 -12.33 2.58 26.40
C LEU A 241 -13.86 2.58 26.20
N ILE A 242 -14.53 1.48 26.55
CA ILE A 242 -15.99 1.36 26.51
C ILE A 242 -16.61 2.40 27.46
N ARG A 243 -16.06 2.56 28.65
CA ARG A 243 -16.53 3.56 29.63
C ARG A 243 -16.36 4.98 29.09
N HIS A 244 -15.20 5.29 28.51
CA HIS A 244 -14.93 6.58 27.88
C HIS A 244 -15.89 6.87 26.72
N LEU A 245 -16.13 5.90 25.84
CA LEU A 245 -17.08 6.04 24.73
C LEU A 245 -18.53 6.22 25.22
N LYS A 246 -18.92 5.52 26.28
CA LYS A 246 -20.23 5.65 26.92
C LYS A 246 -20.42 7.05 27.52
N ASP A 247 -19.42 7.56 28.24
CA ASP A 247 -19.43 8.92 28.78
C ASP A 247 -19.48 9.96 27.66
N HIS A 248 -18.74 9.73 26.57
CA HIS A 248 -18.76 10.64 25.42
C HIS A 248 -20.12 10.65 24.72
N ASN A 249 -20.77 9.50 24.54
CA ASN A 249 -22.13 9.42 24.01
C ASN A 249 -23.16 10.07 24.93
N ALA A 250 -23.04 9.92 26.25
CA ALA A 250 -23.92 10.58 27.20
C ALA A 250 -23.81 12.12 27.11
N ARG A 251 -22.59 12.65 27.03
CA ARG A 251 -22.34 14.09 26.84
C ARG A 251 -22.87 14.59 25.50
N LEU A 252 -22.76 13.78 24.45
CA LEU A 252 -23.34 14.11 23.14
C LEU A 252 -24.87 14.14 23.19
N GLY A 253 -25.49 13.19 23.90
CA GLY A 253 -26.93 13.15 24.14
C GLY A 253 -27.44 14.37 24.92
N GLU A 254 -26.71 14.78 25.96
CA GLU A 254 -27.03 15.99 26.72
C GLU A 254 -26.97 17.25 25.85
N LYS A 255 -25.90 17.41 25.07
CA LYS A 255 -25.77 18.52 24.11
C LYS A 255 -26.90 18.52 23.08
N LEU A 256 -27.30 17.34 22.60
CA LEU A 256 -28.41 17.20 21.66
C LEU A 256 -29.74 17.61 22.30
N MET A 257 -29.97 17.26 23.57
CA MET A 257 -31.17 17.67 24.31
C MET A 257 -31.21 19.18 24.52
N VAL A 258 -30.09 19.80 24.89
CA VAL A 258 -29.96 21.26 25.05
C VAL A 258 -30.24 21.98 23.73
N VAL A 259 -29.63 21.52 22.62
CA VAL A 259 -29.84 22.10 21.30
C VAL A 259 -31.29 21.92 20.84
N ASN A 260 -31.90 20.75 21.08
CA ASN A 260 -33.30 20.50 20.74
C ASN A 260 -34.25 21.39 21.56
N ALA A 261 -33.99 21.59 22.85
CA ALA A 261 -34.75 22.51 23.70
C ALA A 261 -34.63 23.97 23.23
N GLN A 262 -33.43 24.40 22.82
CA GLN A 262 -33.20 25.72 22.22
C GLN A 262 -33.94 25.88 20.88
N LEU A 263 -33.96 24.85 20.04
CA LEU A 263 -34.69 24.87 18.76
C LEU A 263 -36.21 24.94 18.97
N GLN A 264 -36.76 24.17 19.91
CA GLN A 264 -38.18 24.26 20.26
C GLN A 264 -38.55 25.61 20.88
N GLY A 265 -37.68 26.18 21.72
CA GLY A 265 -37.85 27.54 22.25
C GLY A 265 -37.82 28.59 21.16
N ARG A 266 -36.91 28.47 20.19
CA ARG A 266 -36.80 29.37 19.04
C ARG A 266 -37.95 29.23 18.05
N SER A 267 -38.45 28.01 17.83
CA SER A 267 -39.63 27.75 17.00
C SER A 267 -40.93 28.29 17.60
N ARG A 268 -41.00 28.47 18.93
CA ARG A 268 -42.14 29.12 19.61
C ARG A 268 -42.01 30.64 19.70
N ALA A 269 -40.82 31.19 19.47
CA ALA A 269 -40.54 32.63 19.49
C ALA A 269 -40.65 33.31 18.11
N ILE A 270 -40.91 32.54 17.05
CA ILE A 270 -41.27 33.07 15.73
C ILE A 270 -42.81 33.03 15.65
N PRO A 271 -43.53 34.15 15.91
CA PRO A 271 -44.94 34.21 15.59
C PRO A 271 -45.09 34.08 14.07
N GLU A 272 -46.03 33.25 13.62
CA GLU A 272 -46.43 33.20 12.22
C GLU A 272 -46.80 34.63 11.76
N ILE A 273 -46.08 35.12 10.76
CA ILE A 273 -46.43 36.29 9.95
C ILE A 273 -46.65 35.77 8.53
#